data_AF-A0A6I6JXA4-F1
#
_entry.id   AF-A0A6I6JXA4-F1
#
_cell.length_a   1.000
_cell.length_b   1.000
_cell.length_c   1.000
_cell.angle_alpha   90.00
_cell.angle_beta   90.00
_cell.angle_gamma   90.00
#
_symmetry.space_group_name_H-M   'P 1'
#
loop_
_entity.id
_entity.type
_entity.pdbx_description
1 polymer ?
#
loop_
_entity_poly.entity_id
_entity_poly.type
_entity_poly.pdbx_seq_one_letter_code
_entity_poly.pdbx_strand_id
1 'polypeptide(L)'
;MNFFDIFPFILAVIFMFLLGWLLPKTGKTYDVLKMHLDLFPHWFKWIGIVWFAVAFTVFLFVFHLNKSGLNFLVLNTNFSLFLFLFSREKREDEFSEQIRLKAFVYAFISFIGVIIIYGALQESRWCVPVIFNEFTFVLVFLGIALISSLIYFYMSIFYSNK
;
A
#
# COMPACT_ATOMS: atom_id res chain seq x y z
N MET A 1 -21.41 15.85 9.34
CA MET A 1 -20.27 15.12 8.73
C MET A 1 -20.31 13.73 9.32
N ASN A 2 -20.59 12.70 8.51
CA ASN A 2 -20.81 11.36 9.06
C ASN A 2 -19.47 10.74 9.46
N PHE A 3 -19.48 9.84 10.46
CA PHE A 3 -18.27 9.13 10.91
C PHE A 3 -17.51 8.46 9.75
N PHE A 4 -18.26 7.97 8.75
CA PHE A 4 -17.72 7.35 7.54
C PHE A 4 -16.99 8.31 6.59
N ASP A 5 -17.22 9.62 6.67
CA ASP A 5 -16.54 10.63 5.84
C ASP A 5 -15.19 11.03 6.46
N ILE A 6 -15.11 11.03 7.79
CA ILE A 6 -13.92 11.43 8.55
C ILE A 6 -12.91 10.28 8.63
N PHE A 7 -13.41 9.04 8.74
CA PHE A 7 -12.59 7.83 8.82
C PHE A 7 -11.51 7.70 7.73
N PRO A 8 -11.80 7.84 6.42
CA PRO A 8 -10.77 7.74 5.38
C PRO A 8 -9.73 8.86 5.46
N PHE A 9 -10.10 10.05 5.94
CA PHE A 9 -9.16 11.15 6.16
C PHE A 9 -8.21 10.84 7.32
N ILE A 10 -8.73 10.32 8.43
CA ILE A 10 -7.90 9.85 9.56
C ILE A 10 -6.94 8.75 9.08
N LEU A 11 -7.44 7.79 8.30
CA LEU A 11 -6.62 6.70 7.78
C LEU A 11 -5.51 7.22 6.85
N ALA A 12 -5.80 8.22 6.02
CA ALA A 12 -4.81 8.88 5.17
C ALA A 12 -3.72 9.60 6.00
N VAL A 13 -4.10 10.29 7.07
CA VAL A 13 -3.14 10.94 7.99
C VAL A 13 -2.25 9.91 8.68
N ILE A 14 -2.83 8.81 9.18
CA ILE A 14 -2.09 7.69 9.76
C ILE A 14 -1.13 7.09 8.73
N PHE A 15 -1.60 6.89 7.49
CA PHE A 15 -0.78 6.39 6.40
C PHE A 15 0.40 7.31 6.09
N MET A 16 0.19 8.63 6.00
CA MET A 16 1.28 9.59 5.79
C MET A 16 2.29 9.57 6.93
N PHE A 17 1.83 9.45 8.18
CA PHE A 17 2.72 9.35 9.34
C PHE A 17 3.58 8.08 9.30
N LEU A 18 2.97 6.93 8.98
CA LEU A 18 3.67 5.66 8.82
C LEU A 18 4.67 5.70 7.65
N LEU A 19 4.31 6.36 6.56
CA LEU A 19 5.18 6.53 5.40
C LEU A 19 6.38 7.44 5.74
N GLY A 20 6.16 8.50 6.54
CA GLY A 20 7.23 9.33 7.09
C GLY A 20 8.14 8.57 8.06
N TRP A 21 7.62 7.60 8.81
CA TRP A 21 8.45 6.71 9.63
C TRP A 21 9.31 5.80 8.76
N LEU A 22 8.75 5.25 7.68
CA LEU A 22 9.46 4.34 6.79
C LEU A 22 10.70 4.97 6.12
N LEU A 23 10.68 6.30 5.93
CA LEU A 23 11.80 7.03 5.34
C LEU A 23 13.00 7.10 6.31
N PRO A 24 14.23 6.87 5.80
CA PRO A 24 15.41 6.86 6.65
C PRO A 24 15.60 8.20 7.34
N LYS A 25 15.80 8.16 8.66
CA LYS A 25 16.14 9.32 9.49
C LYS A 25 17.58 9.75 9.21
N THR A 26 17.76 10.49 8.12
CA THR A 26 18.93 11.29 7.72
C THR A 26 20.26 10.94 8.43
N GLY A 27 21.04 10.06 7.79
CA GLY A 27 22.45 9.83 8.07
C GLY A 27 23.32 10.00 6.83
N LYS A 28 23.58 11.25 6.42
CA LYS A 28 24.74 11.79 5.65
C LYS A 28 25.46 11.00 4.53
N THR A 29 24.89 9.97 3.92
CA THR A 29 25.47 9.40 2.69
C THR A 29 24.46 9.44 1.56
N TYR A 30 24.71 10.33 0.58
CA TYR A 30 23.99 10.45 -0.70
C TYR A 30 24.21 9.25 -1.64
N ASP A 31 24.52 8.09 -1.07
CA ASP A 31 24.76 6.88 -1.82
C ASP A 31 23.41 6.16 -1.93
N VAL A 32 22.76 6.31 -3.09
CA VAL A 32 21.43 5.75 -3.38
C VAL A 32 21.39 4.24 -3.17
N LEU A 33 22.55 3.57 -3.23
CA LEU A 33 22.74 2.14 -2.97
C LEU A 33 22.73 1.74 -1.48
N LYS A 34 22.86 2.69 -0.55
CA LYS A 34 22.90 2.44 0.91
C LYS A 34 21.64 2.91 1.65
N MET A 35 20.57 3.21 0.91
CA MET A 35 19.31 3.61 1.52
C MET A 35 18.70 2.39 2.23
N HIS A 36 18.58 2.44 3.55
CA HIS A 36 17.88 1.45 4.36
C HIS A 36 16.48 1.96 4.70
N LEU A 37 15.49 1.08 4.72
CA LEU A 37 14.14 1.43 5.13
C LEU A 37 14.00 1.11 6.62
N ASP A 38 13.48 2.06 7.40
CA ASP A 38 13.14 1.80 8.80
C ASP A 38 11.84 0.95 8.83
N LEU A 39 11.99 -0.35 8.60
CA LEU A 39 10.90 -1.32 8.55
C LEU A 39 10.16 -1.41 9.89
N PHE A 40 8.86 -1.66 9.83
CA PHE A 40 8.03 -1.83 11.01
C PHE A 40 8.41 -3.09 11.80
N PRO A 41 8.19 -3.11 13.12
CA PRO A 41 8.39 -4.31 13.92
C PRO A 41 7.59 -5.52 13.41
N HIS A 42 8.12 -6.74 13.56
CA HIS A 42 7.50 -7.98 13.05
C HIS A 42 6.02 -8.18 13.44
N TRP A 43 5.59 -7.67 14.59
CA TRP A 43 4.21 -7.80 15.06
C TRP A 43 3.20 -7.01 14.21
N PHE A 44 3.66 -6.03 13.42
CA PHE A 44 2.81 -5.27 12.49
C PHE A 44 2.22 -6.14 11.37
N LYS A 45 2.84 -7.27 11.01
CA LYS A 45 2.21 -8.24 10.07
C LYS A 45 0.87 -8.73 10.58
N TRP A 46 0.81 -9.07 11.86
CA TRP A 46 -0.42 -9.56 12.48
C TRP A 46 -1.47 -8.46 12.56
N ILE A 47 -1.05 -7.22 12.83
CA ILE A 47 -1.96 -6.07 12.78
C ILE A 47 -2.56 -5.92 11.38
N GLY A 48 -1.74 -6.00 10.33
CA GLY A 48 -2.21 -5.92 8.95
C GLY A 48 -3.21 -7.03 8.59
N ILE A 49 -2.94 -8.27 8.99
CA ILE A 49 -3.85 -9.42 8.75
C ILE A 49 -5.18 -9.22 9.49
N VAL A 50 -5.13 -8.87 10.78
CA VAL A 50 -6.33 -8.65 11.59
C VAL A 50 -7.13 -7.48 11.03
N TRP A 51 -6.46 -6.41 10.61
CA TRP A 51 -7.11 -5.25 9.99
C TRP A 51 -7.84 -5.62 8.71
N PHE A 52 -7.21 -6.39 7.83
CA PHE A 52 -7.85 -6.89 6.61
C PHE A 52 -9.08 -7.74 6.91
N ALA A 53 -8.98 -8.67 7.86
CA ALA A 53 -10.09 -9.54 8.26
C ALA A 53 -11.29 -8.75 8.82
N VAL A 54 -11.01 -7.75 9.67
CA VAL A 54 -12.03 -6.85 10.21
C VAL A 54 -12.67 -6.02 9.09
N ALA A 55 -11.87 -5.40 8.21
CA ALA A 55 -12.37 -4.60 7.11
C ALA A 55 -13.22 -5.42 6.13
N PHE A 56 -12.83 -6.66 5.85
CA PHE A 56 -13.59 -7.58 5.01
C PHE A 56 -14.93 -7.96 5.66
N THR A 57 -14.93 -8.21 6.97
CA THR A 57 -16.15 -8.49 7.73
C THR A 57 -17.09 -7.29 7.73
N VAL A 58 -16.59 -6.09 8.00
CA VAL A 58 -17.37 -4.84 7.93
C VAL A 58 -17.94 -4.61 6.52
N PHE A 59 -17.17 -4.90 5.47
CA PHE A 59 -17.63 -4.81 4.10
C PHE A 59 -18.85 -5.73 3.83
N LEU A 60 -18.80 -6.98 4.30
CA LEU A 60 -19.90 -7.92 4.11
C LEU A 60 -21.15 -7.54 4.91
N PHE A 61 -20.99 -7.23 6.21
CA PHE A 61 -22.12 -7.07 7.13
C PHE A 61 -22.70 -5.66 7.19
N VAL A 62 -21.89 -4.62 6.98
CA VAL A 62 -22.36 -3.22 7.06
C VAL A 62 -22.72 -2.69 5.68
N PHE A 63 -21.82 -2.87 4.71
CA PHE A 63 -21.98 -2.26 3.39
C PHE A 63 -22.79 -3.09 2.41
N HIS A 64 -23.10 -4.36 2.71
CA HIS A 64 -23.94 -5.22 1.87
C HIS A 64 -23.52 -5.21 0.39
N LEU A 65 -22.21 -5.23 0.11
CA LEU A 65 -21.64 -5.19 -1.25
C LEU A 65 -21.93 -3.92 -2.07
N ASN A 66 -22.28 -2.80 -1.41
CA ASN A 66 -22.51 -1.52 -2.08
C ASN A 66 -21.19 -0.86 -2.58
N LYS A 67 -21.28 0.03 -3.58
CA LYS A 67 -20.14 0.78 -4.15
C LYS A 67 -19.32 1.53 -3.10
N SER A 68 -19.98 2.15 -2.11
CA SER A 68 -19.28 2.80 -0.99
C SER A 68 -18.45 1.81 -0.16
N GLY A 69 -18.97 0.58 0.01
CA GLY A 69 -18.25 -0.51 0.65
C GLY A 69 -17.04 -0.99 -0.12
N LEU A 70 -17.08 -0.98 -1.45
CA LEU A 70 -15.90 -1.33 -2.26
C LEU A 70 -14.76 -0.33 -2.04
N ASN A 71 -15.06 0.97 -1.97
CA ASN A 71 -14.05 2.00 -1.69
C ASN A 71 -13.43 1.80 -0.30
N PHE A 72 -14.29 1.53 0.69
CA PHE A 72 -13.85 1.19 2.04
C PHE A 72 -12.95 -0.05 2.04
N LEU A 73 -13.36 -1.12 1.35
CA LEU A 73 -12.61 -2.37 1.32
C LEU A 73 -11.25 -2.19 0.63
N VAL A 74 -11.20 -1.55 -0.53
CA VAL A 74 -9.96 -1.32 -1.28
C VAL A 74 -8.98 -0.48 -0.48
N LEU A 75 -9.45 0.61 0.14
CA LEU A 75 -8.61 1.47 0.98
C LEU A 75 -7.99 0.69 2.15
N ASN A 76 -8.81 -0.06 2.89
CA ASN A 76 -8.34 -0.84 4.03
C ASN A 76 -7.46 -2.03 3.61
N THR A 77 -7.69 -2.61 2.43
CA THR A 77 -6.84 -3.66 1.86
C THR A 77 -5.46 -3.13 1.55
N ASN A 78 -5.37 -1.97 0.89
CA ASN A 78 -4.08 -1.33 0.60
C ASN A 78 -3.31 -0.98 1.88
N PHE A 79 -4.02 -0.46 2.88
CA PHE A 79 -3.42 -0.18 4.19
C PHE A 79 -2.87 -1.46 4.85
N SER A 80 -3.64 -2.55 4.80
CA SER A 80 -3.22 -3.85 5.35
C SER A 80 -2.02 -4.43 4.62
N LEU A 81 -2.02 -4.38 3.28
CA LEU A 81 -0.90 -4.79 2.44
C LEU A 81 0.36 -3.97 2.72
N PHE A 82 0.20 -2.65 2.91
CA PHE A 82 1.30 -1.78 3.27
C PHE A 82 1.92 -2.16 4.62
N LEU A 83 1.11 -2.35 5.67
CA LEU A 83 1.60 -2.79 6.97
C LEU A 83 2.31 -4.15 6.87
N PHE A 84 1.77 -5.07 6.08
CA PHE A 84 2.35 -6.40 5.90
C PHE A 84 3.68 -6.36 5.16
N LEU A 85 3.74 -5.64 4.03
CA LEU A 85 4.92 -5.53 3.18
C LEU A 85 6.08 -4.86 3.92
N PHE A 86 5.82 -3.80 4.68
CA PHE A 86 6.86 -3.03 5.38
C PHE A 86 7.16 -3.51 6.79
N SER A 87 6.57 -4.62 7.23
CA SER A 87 6.92 -5.23 8.51
C SER A 87 8.11 -6.18 8.38
N ARG A 88 9.06 -6.10 9.32
CA ARG A 88 10.23 -6.96 9.39
C ARG A 88 9.88 -8.45 9.44
N GLU A 89 10.72 -9.27 8.81
CA GLU A 89 10.76 -10.71 9.03
C GLU A 89 11.58 -11.05 10.29
N LYS A 90 11.38 -12.25 10.88
CA LYS A 90 12.16 -12.67 12.08
C LYS A 90 13.66 -12.85 11.81
N ARG A 91 14.03 -13.13 10.56
CA ARG A 91 15.41 -13.19 10.06
C ARG A 91 15.41 -12.46 8.73
N GLU A 92 16.04 -11.30 8.70
CA GLU A 92 15.98 -10.40 7.55
C GLU A 92 17.43 -10.01 7.22
N ASP A 93 17.92 -10.51 6.08
CA ASP A 93 19.25 -10.20 5.58
C ASP A 93 19.21 -8.89 4.79
N GLU A 94 20.34 -8.17 4.71
CA GLU A 94 20.46 -6.89 3.98
C GLU A 94 19.96 -6.99 2.53
N PHE A 95 20.14 -8.15 1.89
CA PHE A 95 19.63 -8.43 0.55
C PHE A 95 18.10 -8.35 0.47
N SER A 96 17.40 -8.89 1.46
CA SER A 96 15.93 -8.87 1.52
C SER A 96 15.40 -7.46 1.72
N GLU A 97 16.09 -6.63 2.51
CA GLU A 97 15.75 -5.23 2.71
C GLU A 97 15.88 -4.43 1.41
N GLN A 98 16.97 -4.63 0.65
CA GLN A 98 17.20 -3.97 -0.64
C GLN A 98 16.16 -4.35 -1.70
N ILE A 99 15.76 -5.62 -1.75
CA ILE A 99 14.69 -6.08 -2.65
C ILE A 99 13.39 -5.35 -2.31
N ARG A 100 13.06 -5.25 -1.02
CA ARG A 100 11.82 -4.60 -0.57
C ARG A 100 11.83 -3.11 -0.86
N LEU A 101 12.96 -2.44 -0.69
CA LEU A 101 13.12 -1.04 -1.12
C LEU A 101 12.91 -0.87 -2.63
N LYS A 102 13.51 -1.73 -3.46
CA LYS A 102 13.27 -1.70 -4.91
C LYS A 102 11.79 -1.89 -5.23
N ALA A 103 11.16 -2.88 -4.61
CA ALA A 103 9.75 -3.18 -4.81
C ALA A 103 8.84 -2.01 -4.39
N PHE A 104 9.18 -1.32 -3.29
CA PHE A 104 8.52 -0.08 -2.86
C PHE A 104 8.68 1.05 -3.88
N VAL A 105 9.89 1.29 -4.36
CA VAL A 105 10.17 2.33 -5.36
C VAL A 105 9.38 2.06 -6.64
N TYR A 106 9.32 0.81 -7.11
CA TYR A 106 8.49 0.43 -8.25
C TYR A 106 7.00 0.69 -8.00
N ALA A 107 6.49 0.32 -6.82
CA ALA A 107 5.09 0.56 -6.46
C ALA A 107 4.77 2.06 -6.38
N PHE A 108 5.69 2.86 -5.82
CA PHE A 108 5.54 4.31 -5.70
C PHE A 108 5.58 5.02 -7.06
N ILE A 109 6.53 4.65 -7.93
CA ILE A 109 6.60 5.18 -9.30
C ILE A 109 5.35 4.80 -10.09
N SER A 110 4.88 3.54 -9.96
CA SER A 110 3.65 3.09 -10.61
C SER A 110 2.44 3.87 -10.12
N PHE A 111 2.36 4.17 -8.82
CA PHE A 111 1.30 4.97 -8.23
C PHE A 111 1.30 6.41 -8.77
N ILE A 112 2.46 7.07 -8.81
CA ILE A 112 2.60 8.41 -9.40
C ILE A 112 2.21 8.38 -10.88
N GLY A 113 2.69 7.39 -11.63
CA GLY A 113 2.36 7.23 -13.06
C GLY A 113 0.86 7.09 -13.28
N VAL A 114 0.16 6.33 -12.44
CA VAL A 114 -1.30 6.19 -12.48
C VAL A 114 -2.00 7.51 -12.15
N ILE A 115 -1.53 8.28 -11.16
CA ILE A 115 -2.10 9.60 -10.86
C ILE A 115 -1.95 10.56 -12.05
N ILE A 116 -0.78 10.59 -12.69
CA ILE A 116 -0.52 11.47 -13.84
C ILE A 116 -1.38 11.07 -15.03
N ILE A 117 -1.41 9.78 -15.38
CA ILE A 117 -2.25 9.25 -16.47
C ILE A 117 -3.73 9.52 -16.17
N TYR A 118 -4.16 9.31 -14.92
CA TYR A 118 -5.52 9.57 -14.49
C TYR A 118 -5.89 11.06 -14.62
N GLY A 119 -5.02 11.97 -14.15
CA GLY A 119 -5.22 13.41 -14.28
C GLY A 119 -5.32 13.86 -15.74
N ALA A 120 -4.48 13.30 -16.62
CA ALA A 120 -4.54 13.57 -18.06
C ALA A 120 -5.82 13.01 -18.72
N LEU A 121 -6.28 11.83 -18.30
CA LEU A 121 -7.50 11.21 -18.81
C LEU A 121 -8.77 11.91 -18.32
N GLN A 122 -8.79 12.45 -17.10
CA GLN A 122 -9.92 13.19 -16.56
C GLN A 122 -10.23 14.45 -17.38
N GLU A 123 -9.20 15.16 -17.84
CA GLU A 123 -9.39 16.29 -18.78
C GLU A 123 -9.99 15.84 -20.11
N SER A 124 -9.69 14.62 -20.54
CA SER A 124 -10.18 14.10 -21.82
C SER A 124 -11.63 13.60 -21.81
N ARG A 125 -12.32 13.44 -20.67
CA ARG A 125 -13.71 12.88 -20.56
C ARG A 125 -13.93 11.47 -21.13
N TRP A 126 -12.96 10.86 -21.80
CA TRP A 126 -13.05 9.51 -22.36
C TRP A 126 -12.35 8.54 -21.40
N CYS A 127 -13.05 7.48 -20.97
CA CYS A 127 -12.47 6.27 -20.36
C CYS A 127 -12.23 6.24 -18.82
N VAL A 128 -13.12 6.79 -18.00
CA VAL A 128 -13.28 6.25 -16.63
C VAL A 128 -14.60 5.47 -16.57
N PRO A 129 -14.58 4.13 -16.46
CA PRO A 129 -15.81 3.36 -16.38
C PRO A 129 -16.61 3.75 -15.13
N VAL A 130 -17.90 4.05 -15.32
CA VAL A 130 -18.93 4.45 -14.32
C VAL A 130 -19.06 3.49 -13.11
N ILE A 131 -18.36 2.37 -13.16
CA ILE A 131 -18.32 1.32 -12.14
C ILE A 131 -17.44 1.74 -10.95
N PHE A 132 -16.36 2.48 -11.18
CA PHE A 132 -15.45 2.96 -10.13
C PHE A 132 -15.59 4.47 -9.91
N ASN A 133 -15.58 4.89 -8.64
CA ASN A 133 -15.35 6.30 -8.33
C ASN A 133 -13.89 6.64 -8.69
N GLU A 134 -13.64 7.88 -9.09
CA GLU A 134 -12.33 8.40 -9.53
C GLU A 134 -11.19 8.00 -8.58
N PHE A 135 -11.45 8.15 -7.28
CA PHE A 135 -10.53 7.80 -6.20
C PHE A 135 -10.28 6.29 -6.05
N THR A 136 -11.30 5.46 -6.31
CA THR A 136 -11.22 4.00 -6.17
C THR A 136 -10.32 3.39 -7.23
N PHE A 137 -10.33 3.94 -8.44
CA PHE A 137 -9.49 3.48 -9.53
C PHE A 137 -8.00 3.59 -9.16
N VAL A 138 -7.58 4.77 -8.69
CA VAL A 138 -6.20 5.01 -8.23
C VAL A 138 -5.81 4.06 -7.10
N LEU A 139 -6.72 3.82 -6.14
CA LEU A 139 -6.49 2.89 -5.05
C LEU A 139 -6.37 1.43 -5.52
N VAL A 140 -7.17 0.98 -6.48
CA VAL A 140 -7.08 -0.40 -7.01
C VAL A 140 -5.71 -0.62 -7.65
N PHE A 141 -5.21 0.35 -8.42
CA PHE A 141 -3.87 0.26 -9.02
C PHE A 141 -2.75 0.24 -7.97
N LEU A 142 -2.86 1.06 -6.91
CA LEU A 142 -1.94 0.98 -5.78
C LEU A 142 -1.94 -0.42 -5.15
N GLY A 143 -3.12 -1.01 -4.96
CA GLY A 143 -3.27 -2.37 -4.43
C GLY A 143 -2.60 -3.42 -5.31
N ILE A 144 -2.79 -3.35 -6.62
CA ILE A 144 -2.13 -4.24 -7.59
C ILE A 144 -0.60 -4.07 -7.52
N ALA A 145 -0.11 -2.84 -7.43
CA ALA A 145 1.33 -2.58 -7.31
C ALA A 145 1.91 -3.14 -6.00
N LEU A 146 1.20 -2.99 -4.88
CA LEU A 146 1.58 -3.56 -3.58
C LEU A 146 1.58 -5.09 -3.62
N ILE A 147 0.56 -5.73 -4.19
CA ILE A 147 0.51 -7.19 -4.35
C ILE A 147 1.66 -7.68 -5.24
N SER A 148 1.91 -7.01 -6.36
CA SER A 148 3.01 -7.36 -7.28
C SER A 148 4.37 -7.24 -6.58
N SER A 149 4.57 -6.18 -5.79
CA SER A 149 5.78 -5.97 -5.00
C SER A 149 5.99 -7.07 -3.94
N LEU A 150 4.90 -7.53 -3.33
CA LEU A 150 4.91 -8.62 -2.34
C LEU A 150 5.24 -9.97 -2.98
N ILE A 151 4.62 -10.28 -4.12
CA ILE A 151 4.93 -11.49 -4.89
C ILE A 151 6.40 -11.49 -5.31
N TYR A 152 6.89 -10.38 -5.86
CA TYR A 152 8.29 -10.24 -6.26
C TYR A 152 9.24 -10.48 -5.08
N PHE A 153 8.95 -9.90 -3.91
CA PHE A 153 9.73 -10.09 -2.69
C PHE A 153 9.80 -11.57 -2.29
N TYR A 154 8.65 -12.26 -2.17
CA TYR A 154 8.65 -13.67 -1.75
C TYR A 154 9.29 -14.60 -2.79
N MET A 155 9.09 -14.34 -4.08
CA MET A 155 9.74 -15.11 -5.15
C MET A 155 11.25 -14.94 -5.10
N SER A 156 11.75 -13.72 -4.94
CA SER A 156 13.19 -13.45 -4.87
C SER A 156 13.88 -14.13 -3.67
N ILE A 157 13.22 -14.18 -2.50
CA ILE A 157 13.70 -14.93 -1.34
C ILE A 157 13.74 -16.43 -1.63
N PHE A 158 12.68 -16.96 -2.24
CA PHE A 158 12.62 -18.38 -2.58
C PHE A 158 13.73 -18.78 -3.57
N TYR A 159 14.02 -17.94 -4.56
CA TYR A 159 15.14 -18.18 -5.49
C TYR A 159 16.51 -18.03 -4.85
N SER A 160 16.67 -17.11 -3.89
CA SER A 160 17.94 -16.90 -3.20
C SER A 160 18.31 -18.02 -2.22
N ASN A 161 17.33 -18.78 -1.74
CA ASN A 161 17.52 -19.88 -0.79
C ASN A 161 17.69 -21.26 -1.47
N LYS A 162 17.75 -21.30 -2.80
CA LYS A 162 18.09 -22.49 -3.59
C LYS A 162 19.55 -22.44 -4.04
#